data_AF-A0A5B6W6K4-F1
#
_entry.id   AF-A0A5B6W6K4-F1
#
_cell.length_a   1.000
_cell.length_b   1.000
_cell.length_c   1.000
_cell.angle_alpha   90.00
_cell.angle_beta   90.00
_cell.angle_gamma   90.00
#
_symmetry.space_group_name_H-M   'P 1'
#
loop_
_entity.id
_entity.type
_entity.pdbx_description
1 polymer ?
#
loop_
_entity_poly.entity_id
_entity_poly.type
_entity_poly.pdbx_seq_one_letter_code
_entity_poly.pdbx_strand_id
1 'polypeptide(L)'
;MSKCKEIWNKLATTHEGTNQVKESKISLLTLDFELFKIKSRESIKEMFNIFTDIINGLKSLGKAYSNKQMMKKLLNSLSKEWEAKVTTIEESKDLDKLSLDELISSLITYEMKLEHGKFAL
;
A
#
# COMPACT_ATOMS: atom_id res chain seq x y z
N MET A 1 24.02 28.66 34.12
CA MET A 1 22.93 28.10 33.27
C MET A 1 23.37 27.73 31.84
N SER A 2 24.64 27.85 31.44
CA SER A 2 25.05 27.79 30.02
C SER A 2 25.11 26.38 29.41
N LYS A 3 25.77 25.42 30.06
CA LYS A 3 26.09 24.12 29.41
C LYS A 3 24.90 23.16 29.27
N CYS A 4 24.03 23.12 30.28
CA CYS A 4 22.86 22.23 30.26
C CYS A 4 21.81 22.68 29.24
N LYS A 5 21.66 23.99 29.06
CA LYS A 5 20.74 24.59 28.07
C LYS A 5 21.21 24.34 26.63
N GLU A 6 22.52 24.39 26.38
CA GLU A 6 23.10 24.05 25.08
C GLU A 6 22.92 22.57 24.73
N ILE A 7 23.18 21.66 25.68
CA ILE A 7 22.97 20.21 25.47
C ILE A 7 21.48 19.93 25.21
N TRP A 8 20.58 20.54 25.98
CA TRP A 8 19.14 20.40 25.78
C TRP A 8 18.69 20.92 24.42
N ASN A 9 19.14 22.11 24.01
CA ASN A 9 18.80 22.68 22.71
C ASN A 9 19.31 21.80 21.57
N LYS A 10 20.53 21.27 21.66
CA LYS A 10 21.08 20.38 20.63
C LYS A 10 20.31 19.06 20.54
N LEU A 11 19.90 18.49 21.68
CA LEU A 11 19.04 17.31 21.72
C LEU A 11 17.65 17.60 21.13
N ALA A 12 17.06 18.73 21.50
CA ALA A 12 15.77 19.19 20.99
C ALA A 12 15.81 19.38 19.46
N THR A 13 16.81 20.10 18.93
CA THR A 13 16.98 20.30 17.48
C THR A 13 17.25 18.98 16.73
N THR A 14 18.03 18.06 17.31
CA THR A 14 18.29 16.74 16.69
C THR A 14 17.01 15.89 16.65
N HIS A 15 16.25 15.89 17.73
CA HIS A 15 14.99 15.17 17.85
C HIS A 15 13.90 15.77 16.95
N GLU A 16 13.78 17.10 16.93
CA GLU A 16 12.86 17.82 16.04
C GLU A 16 13.19 17.56 14.57
N GLY A 17 14.46 17.60 14.16
CA GLY A 17 14.86 17.23 12.80
C GLY A 17 14.56 15.77 12.46
N THR A 18 14.72 14.85 13.41
CA THR A 18 14.35 13.43 13.23
C THR A 18 12.84 13.25 13.10
N ASN A 19 12.06 13.99 13.90
CA ASN A 19 10.60 13.95 13.86
C ASN A 19 10.05 14.60 12.59
N GLN A 20 10.59 15.73 12.16
CA GLN A 20 10.19 16.38 10.91
C GLN A 20 10.49 15.48 9.70
N VAL A 21 11.64 14.82 9.68
CA VAL A 21 11.97 13.83 8.63
C VAL A 21 11.02 12.64 8.67
N LYS A 22 10.68 12.14 9.87
CA LYS A 22 9.71 11.05 10.04
C LYS A 22 8.32 11.45 9.52
N GLU A 23 7.82 12.61 9.92
CA GLU A 23 6.53 13.15 9.47
C GLU A 23 6.50 13.37 7.96
N SER A 24 7.57 13.91 7.37
CA SER A 24 7.69 14.09 5.92
C SER A 24 7.61 12.75 5.19
N LYS A 25 8.30 11.71 5.69
CA LYS A 25 8.23 10.36 5.12
C LYS A 25 6.83 9.74 5.24
N ILE A 26 6.17 9.92 6.39
CA ILE A 26 4.78 9.47 6.56
C ILE A 26 3.87 10.15 5.54
N SER A 27 4.00 11.47 5.36
CA SER A 27 3.20 12.23 4.40
C SER A 27 3.41 11.76 2.96
N LEU A 28 4.66 11.55 2.53
CA LEU A 28 4.97 11.04 1.20
C LEU A 28 4.41 9.64 0.96
N LEU A 29 4.65 8.70 1.88
CA LEU A 29 4.12 7.34 1.75
C LEU A 29 2.59 7.30 1.84
N THR A 30 1.98 8.23 2.59
CA THR A 30 0.52 8.38 2.63
C THR A 30 0.00 8.81 1.27
N LEU A 31 0.67 9.78 0.63
CA LEU A 31 0.32 10.21 -0.73
C LEU A 31 0.49 9.08 -1.73
N ASP A 32 1.59 8.32 -1.65
CA ASP A 32 1.81 7.14 -2.50
C ASP A 32 0.69 6.12 -2.32
N PHE A 33 0.28 5.84 -1.07
CA PHE A 33 -0.86 4.97 -0.78
C PHE A 33 -2.17 5.52 -1.35
N GLU A 34 -2.46 6.82 -1.19
CA GLU A 34 -3.68 7.44 -1.68
C GLU A 34 -3.77 7.47 -3.20
N LEU A 35 -2.66 7.70 -3.88
CA LEU A 35 -2.57 7.74 -5.35
C LEU A 35 -2.28 6.37 -5.99
N PHE A 36 -2.01 5.35 -5.19
CA PHE A 36 -1.65 4.02 -5.68
C PHE A 36 -2.68 3.48 -6.67
N LYS A 37 -2.19 3.15 -7.88
CA LYS A 37 -2.90 2.54 -9.01
C LYS A 37 -1.92 1.69 -9.81
N ILE A 38 -2.41 0.61 -10.40
CA ILE A 38 -1.61 -0.20 -11.33
C ILE A 38 -1.24 0.63 -12.57
N LYS A 39 0.00 0.49 -13.03
CA LYS A 39 0.48 1.13 -14.25
C LYS A 39 0.14 0.28 -15.48
N SER A 40 0.08 0.92 -16.64
CA SER A 40 -0.06 0.19 -17.91
C SER A 40 1.13 -0.75 -18.10
N ARG A 41 0.85 -2.04 -18.33
CA ARG A 41 1.82 -3.15 -18.50
C ARG A 41 2.50 -3.67 -17.23
N GLU A 42 2.11 -3.18 -16.06
CA GLU A 42 2.56 -3.76 -14.79
C GLU A 42 1.77 -5.03 -14.49
N SER A 43 2.45 -6.09 -14.04
CA SER A 43 1.80 -7.31 -13.57
C SER A 43 1.19 -7.14 -12.18
N ILE A 44 0.19 -7.95 -11.84
CA ILE A 44 -0.39 -7.98 -10.50
C ILE A 44 0.67 -8.24 -9.41
N LYS A 45 1.67 -9.06 -9.70
CA LYS A 45 2.77 -9.35 -8.76
C LYS A 45 3.65 -8.13 -8.49
N GLU A 46 4.02 -7.39 -9.53
CA GLU A 46 4.83 -6.16 -9.39
C GLU A 46 4.06 -5.11 -8.60
N MET A 47 2.80 -4.90 -8.95
CA MET A 47 1.89 -4.00 -8.26
C MET A 47 1.79 -4.33 -6.76
N PHE A 48 1.63 -5.62 -6.42
CA PHE A 48 1.55 -6.07 -5.04
C PHE A 48 2.81 -5.84 -4.22
N ASN A 49 4.00 -6.01 -4.82
CA ASN A 49 5.26 -5.73 -4.15
C ASN A 49 5.35 -4.25 -3.74
N ILE A 50 5.04 -3.33 -4.67
CA ILE A 50 5.05 -1.88 -4.39
C ILE A 50 4.02 -1.54 -3.30
N PHE A 51 2.82 -2.11 -3.37
CA PHE A 51 1.79 -1.90 -2.36
C PHE A 51 2.28 -2.31 -0.96
N THR A 52 2.91 -3.48 -0.87
CA THR A 52 3.42 -4.04 0.38
C THR A 52 4.57 -3.21 0.93
N ASP A 53 5.46 -2.70 0.07
CA ASP A 53 6.54 -1.79 0.47
C ASP A 53 6.00 -0.49 1.08
N ILE A 54 4.97 0.12 0.48
CA ILE A 54 4.31 1.32 1.02
C ILE A 54 3.70 1.03 2.40
N ILE A 55 2.95 -0.05 2.54
CA ILE A 55 2.31 -0.45 3.80
C ILE A 55 3.35 -0.72 4.89
N ASN A 56 4.41 -1.46 4.57
CA ASN A 56 5.48 -1.78 5.50
C ASN A 56 6.26 -0.52 5.90
N GLY A 57 6.51 0.38 4.96
CA GLY A 57 7.10 1.69 5.22
C GLY A 57 6.27 2.49 6.23
N LEU A 58 4.97 2.63 6.00
CA LEU A 58 4.06 3.34 6.92
C LEU A 58 3.99 2.67 8.28
N LYS A 59 3.88 1.34 8.32
CA LYS A 59 3.83 0.55 9.56
C LYS A 59 5.09 0.74 10.40
N SER A 60 6.26 0.74 9.77
CA SER A 60 7.55 0.97 10.45
C SER A 60 7.66 2.37 11.07
N LEU A 61 6.92 3.35 10.55
CA LEU A 61 6.85 4.72 11.06
C LEU A 61 5.71 4.94 12.06
N GLY A 62 4.92 3.89 12.37
CA GLY A 62 3.84 3.92 13.36
C GLY A 62 2.46 4.25 12.79
N LYS A 63 2.29 4.29 11.46
CA LYS A 63 0.99 4.45 10.80
C LYS A 63 0.56 3.12 10.18
N ALA A 64 -0.59 2.59 10.58
CA ALA A 64 -1.11 1.34 10.05
C ALA A 64 -2.51 1.55 9.46
N TYR A 65 -2.83 0.76 8.43
CA TYR A 65 -4.17 0.67 7.86
C TYR A 65 -4.83 -0.63 8.34
N SER A 66 -6.15 -0.58 8.53
CA SER A 66 -6.94 -1.79 8.78
C SER A 66 -6.91 -2.72 7.56
N ASN A 67 -7.18 -4.00 7.80
CA ASN A 67 -7.21 -5.01 6.74
C ASN A 67 -8.17 -4.60 5.60
N LYS A 68 -9.39 -4.19 5.95
CA LYS A 68 -10.39 -3.70 5.00
C LYS A 68 -9.92 -2.49 4.19
N GLN A 69 -9.24 -1.53 4.83
CA GLN A 69 -8.68 -0.37 4.10
C GLN A 69 -7.64 -0.82 3.08
N MET A 70 -6.77 -1.78 3.44
CA MET A 70 -5.77 -2.32 2.52
C MET A 70 -6.41 -3.09 1.37
N MET A 71 -7.36 -4.01 1.66
CA MET A 71 -8.07 -4.78 0.63
C MET A 71 -8.80 -3.87 -0.35
N LYS A 72 -9.59 -2.92 0.16
CA LYS A 72 -10.31 -1.94 -0.68
C LYS A 72 -9.35 -1.10 -1.50
N LYS A 73 -8.23 -0.66 -0.92
CA LYS A 73 -7.25 0.14 -1.65
C LYS A 73 -6.63 -0.65 -2.80
N LEU A 74 -6.26 -1.91 -2.58
CA LEU A 74 -5.71 -2.78 -3.62
C LEU A 74 -6.72 -3.04 -4.73
N LEU A 75 -7.97 -3.38 -4.39
CA LEU A 75 -9.05 -3.59 -5.36
C LEU A 75 -9.34 -2.32 -6.19
N ASN A 76 -9.44 -1.16 -5.55
CA ASN A 76 -9.68 0.13 -6.21
C ASN A 76 -8.51 0.64 -7.05
N SER A 77 -7.33 0.03 -6.91
CA SER A 77 -6.13 0.37 -7.66
C SER A 77 -6.04 -0.34 -9.02
N LEU A 78 -6.90 -1.34 -9.26
CA LEU A 78 -7.00 -2.09 -10.51
C LEU A 78 -7.66 -1.27 -11.61
N SER A 79 -7.36 -1.61 -12.87
CA SER A 79 -7.97 -0.98 -14.04
C SER A 79 -9.41 -1.48 -14.27
N LYS A 80 -10.18 -0.78 -15.12
CA LYS A 80 -11.59 -1.10 -15.39
C LYS A 80 -11.82 -2.53 -15.92
N GLU A 81 -10.83 -3.12 -16.59
CA GLU A 81 -10.89 -4.52 -17.07
C GLU A 81 -11.08 -5.55 -15.94
N TRP A 82 -10.81 -5.16 -14.70
CA TRP A 82 -10.92 -6.00 -13.51
C TRP A 82 -12.25 -5.84 -12.76
N GLU A 83 -13.12 -4.93 -13.18
CA GLU A 83 -14.35 -4.54 -12.46
C GLU A 83 -15.22 -5.74 -12.09
N ALA A 84 -15.44 -6.68 -13.03
CA ALA A 84 -16.21 -7.90 -12.76
C ALA A 84 -15.59 -8.79 -11.67
N LYS A 85 -14.25 -8.90 -11.65
CA LYS A 85 -13.51 -9.68 -10.65
C LYS A 85 -13.53 -8.98 -9.28
N VAL A 86 -13.42 -7.65 -9.26
CA VAL A 86 -13.54 -6.84 -8.04
C VAL A 86 -14.91 -7.03 -7.41
N THR A 87 -16.00 -6.82 -8.17
CA THR A 87 -17.38 -7.00 -7.67
C THR A 87 -17.59 -8.39 -7.08
N THR A 88 -17.13 -9.44 -7.77
CA THR A 88 -17.24 -10.82 -7.29
C THR A 88 -16.54 -11.02 -5.94
N ILE A 89 -15.36 -10.42 -5.74
CA ILE A 89 -14.63 -10.52 -4.47
C ILE A 89 -15.38 -9.76 -3.37
N GLU A 90 -15.83 -8.54 -3.64
CA GLU A 90 -16.53 -7.71 -2.66
C GLU A 90 -17.87 -8.32 -2.21
N GLU A 91 -18.57 -9.04 -3.09
CA GLU A 91 -19.81 -9.72 -2.77
C GLU A 91 -19.60 -11.06 -2.04
N SER A 92 -18.51 -11.78 -2.35
CA SER A 92 -18.30 -13.16 -1.85
C SER A 92 -17.36 -13.27 -0.66
N LYS A 93 -16.59 -12.22 -0.33
CA LYS A 93 -15.56 -12.24 0.72
C LYS A 93 -15.76 -11.15 1.75
N ASP A 94 -15.48 -11.49 3.00
CA ASP A 94 -15.37 -10.53 4.09
C ASP A 94 -13.97 -9.86 4.04
N LEU A 95 -13.91 -8.61 3.57
CA LEU A 95 -12.66 -7.86 3.44
C LEU A 95 -11.96 -7.57 4.77
N ASP A 96 -12.66 -7.68 5.90
CA ASP A 96 -12.03 -7.55 7.23
C ASP A 96 -11.24 -8.81 7.60
N LYS A 97 -11.54 -9.97 6.98
CA LYS A 97 -10.90 -11.27 7.26
C LYS A 97 -10.03 -11.81 6.11
N LEU A 98 -10.25 -11.33 4.89
CA LEU A 98 -9.50 -11.74 3.71
C LEU A 98 -8.02 -11.37 3.86
N SER A 99 -7.12 -12.35 3.73
CA SER A 99 -5.69 -12.08 3.78
C SER A 99 -5.16 -11.49 2.46
N LEU A 100 -4.04 -10.77 2.52
CA LEU A 100 -3.36 -10.25 1.32
C LEU A 100 -2.95 -11.38 0.37
N ASP A 101 -2.45 -12.50 0.90
CA ASP A 101 -1.99 -13.65 0.12
C ASP A 101 -3.14 -14.35 -0.62
N GLU A 102 -4.32 -14.45 0.00
CA GLU A 102 -5.51 -14.98 -0.67
C GLU A 102 -6.00 -14.04 -1.78
N LEU A 103 -6.04 -12.73 -1.51
CA LEU A 103 -6.45 -11.75 -2.51
C LEU A 103 -5.51 -11.76 -3.71
N ILE A 104 -4.20 -11.72 -3.48
CA ILE A 104 -3.21 -11.69 -4.56
C ILE A 104 -3.22 -12.97 -5.39
N SER A 105 -3.36 -14.14 -4.75
CA SER A 105 -3.45 -15.43 -5.44
C SER A 105 -4.68 -15.48 -6.37
N SER A 106 -5.81 -14.94 -5.91
CA SER A 106 -7.04 -14.83 -6.69
C SER A 106 -6.89 -13.87 -7.88
N LEU A 107 -6.16 -12.76 -7.72
CA LEU A 107 -5.90 -11.80 -8.80
C LEU A 107 -4.92 -12.36 -9.84
N ILE A 108 -3.81 -12.97 -9.42
CA ILE A 108 -2.84 -13.62 -10.33
C ILE A 108 -3.52 -14.72 -11.16
N THR A 109 -4.35 -15.56 -10.52
CA THR A 109 -5.10 -16.61 -11.24
C THR A 109 -6.02 -16.02 -12.31
N TYR A 110 -6.59 -14.84 -12.07
CA TYR A 110 -7.43 -14.15 -13.04
C TYR A 110 -6.59 -13.50 -14.14
N GLU A 111 -5.44 -12.91 -13.81
CA GLU A 111 -4.45 -12.38 -14.77
C GLU A 111 -4.08 -13.45 -15.81
N MET A 112 -3.67 -14.64 -15.34
CA MET A 112 -3.29 -15.77 -16.20
C MET A 112 -4.41 -16.18 -17.16
N LYS A 113 -5.67 -16.14 -16.71
CA LYS A 113 -6.83 -16.46 -17.55
C LYS A 113 -7.09 -15.39 -18.62
N LEU A 114 -6.95 -14.12 -18.25
CA LEU A 114 -7.08 -13.00 -19.18
C LEU A 114 -5.99 -13.07 -20.25
N GLU A 115 -4.75 -13.33 -19.87
CA GLU A 115 -3.63 -13.48 -20.80
C GLU A 115 -3.84 -14.68 -21.73
N HIS A 116 -4.20 -15.84 -21.20
CA HIS A 116 -4.46 -17.02 -22.03
C HIS A 116 -5.61 -16.79 -23.03
N GLY A 117 -6.69 -16.13 -22.61
CA GLY A 117 -7.79 -15.76 -23.48
C GLY A 117 -7.42 -14.77 -24.59
N LYS A 118 -6.41 -13.91 -24.38
CA LYS A 118 -5.89 -12.98 -25.40
C LYS A 118 -5.12 -13.68 -26.52
N PHE A 119 -4.58 -14.88 -26.28
CA PHE A 119 -3.87 -15.69 -27.29
C PHE A 119 -4.74 -16.74 -27.99
N ALA A 120 -5.99 -16.91 -27.53
CA ALA A 120 -6.95 -17.87 -28.10
C ALA A 120 -7.88 -17.24 -29.17
N LEU A 121 -7.65 -15.97 -29.53
CA LEU A 121 -8.32 -15.21 -30.58
C LEU A 121 -7.29 -14.79 -31.64
#